data_AF-A0AAV5E4F5-F1
#
_entry.id   AF-A0AAV5E4F5-F1
#
_cell.length_a   1.000
_cell.length_b   1.000
_cell.length_c   1.000
_cell.angle_alpha   90.00
_cell.angle_beta   90.00
_cell.angle_gamma   90.00
#
_symmetry.space_group_name_H-M   'P 1'
#
loop_
_entity.id
_entity.type
_entity.pdbx_description
1 polymer ?
#
loop_
_entity_poly.entity_id
_entity_poly.type
_entity_poly.pdbx_seq_one_letter_code
_entity_poly.pdbx_strand_id
1 'polypeptide(L)'
;MAAAAEPEAGAPSEAEDTGLYGSSGGLSTGRKLVPWSSWAEWRFVRDGLFSPYPAAALRRIAAWRSRGSLLIPVDVTASFVEIRMRDPFFRYVV
;
A
#
# COMPACT_ATOMS: atom_id res chain seq x y z
N MET A 1 -66.51 13.13 3.33
CA MET A 1 -65.73 14.23 2.74
C MET A 1 -64.61 13.59 1.92
N ALA A 2 -64.75 13.59 0.58
CA ALA A 2 -63.82 13.21 -0.54
C ALA A 2 -63.02 11.87 -0.43
N ALA A 3 -63.14 10.84 -1.30
CA ALA A 3 -62.85 10.70 -2.76
C ALA A 3 -61.42 11.18 -3.13
N ALA A 4 -60.52 10.51 -3.86
CA ALA A 4 -60.58 9.46 -4.90
C ALA A 4 -59.16 8.81 -5.03
N ALA A 5 -59.02 7.49 -5.26
CA ALA A 5 -58.77 6.81 -6.55
C ALA A 5 -57.42 7.13 -7.26
N GLU A 6 -56.59 6.10 -7.45
CA GLU A 6 -55.51 6.03 -8.46
C GLU A 6 -56.08 6.06 -9.89
N PRO A 7 -55.26 6.38 -10.93
CA PRO A 7 -54.71 5.27 -11.73
C PRO A 7 -53.30 5.49 -12.35
N GLU A 8 -52.54 4.38 -12.43
CA GLU A 8 -51.80 3.84 -13.59
C GLU A 8 -51.62 4.73 -14.85
N ALA A 9 -50.38 4.83 -15.36
CA ALA A 9 -49.98 4.27 -16.67
C ALA A 9 -48.70 4.95 -17.21
N GLY A 10 -47.68 4.14 -17.49
CA GLY A 10 -46.46 4.60 -18.18
C GLY A 10 -45.41 3.50 -18.39
N ALA A 11 -45.78 2.44 -19.10
CA ALA A 11 -44.83 1.55 -19.79
C ALA A 11 -45.34 1.36 -21.24
N PRO A 12 -44.56 0.84 -22.22
CA PRO A 12 -43.13 0.48 -22.27
C PRO A 12 -42.40 1.05 -23.53
N SER A 13 -41.09 0.86 -23.70
CA SER A 13 -40.48 0.56 -25.01
C SER A 13 -39.01 0.15 -24.85
N GLU A 14 -38.65 -0.87 -25.62
CA GLU A 14 -37.43 -1.68 -25.60
C GLU A 14 -36.22 -1.00 -26.27
N ALA A 15 -35.08 -1.71 -26.14
CA ALA A 15 -33.77 -1.51 -26.75
C ALA A 15 -32.90 -0.47 -26.03
N GLU A 16 -31.62 -0.71 -25.69
CA GLU A 16 -30.61 -1.38 -26.50
C GLU A 16 -29.58 -2.09 -25.61
N ASP A 17 -29.29 -3.33 -25.98
CA ASP A 17 -27.99 -3.97 -25.84
C ASP A 17 -26.89 -2.95 -26.18
N THR A 18 -25.97 -2.71 -25.27
CA THR A 18 -24.56 -2.48 -25.61
C THR A 18 -23.72 -2.31 -24.36
N GLY A 19 -22.69 -3.14 -24.27
CA GLY A 19 -21.49 -2.76 -23.55
C GLY A 19 -21.24 -3.54 -22.27
N LEU A 20 -21.19 -4.87 -22.39
CA LEU A 20 -19.96 -5.56 -21.96
C LEU A 20 -18.75 -4.89 -22.65
N TYR A 21 -18.33 -3.73 -22.15
CA TYR A 21 -16.97 -3.23 -22.28
C TYR A 21 -16.33 -3.55 -20.93
N GLY A 22 -15.74 -4.73 -20.80
CA GLY A 22 -14.38 -4.86 -21.27
C GLY A 22 -13.44 -4.14 -20.31
N SER A 23 -13.27 -4.69 -19.11
CA SER A 23 -11.94 -5.18 -18.79
C SER A 23 -12.03 -6.22 -17.69
N SER A 24 -11.75 -7.45 -18.10
CA SER A 24 -11.24 -8.52 -17.25
C SER A 24 -10.04 -7.98 -16.48
N GLY A 25 -10.28 -7.46 -15.28
CA GLY A 25 -9.29 -6.76 -14.47
C GLY A 25 -8.82 -7.56 -13.25
N GLY A 26 -8.71 -8.88 -13.39
CA GLY A 26 -8.04 -9.76 -12.44
C GLY A 26 -8.71 -9.92 -11.08
N LEU A 27 -8.91 -11.18 -10.66
CA LEU A 27 -9.11 -11.51 -9.25
C LEU A 27 -7.83 -11.12 -8.48
N SER A 28 -7.71 -9.83 -8.17
CA SER A 28 -6.72 -9.32 -7.25
C SER A 28 -7.09 -9.92 -5.91
N THR A 29 -6.54 -11.09 -5.59
CA THR A 29 -6.53 -11.59 -4.22
C THR A 29 -6.12 -10.38 -3.39
N GLY A 30 -6.89 -9.96 -2.38
CA GLY A 30 -6.68 -8.70 -1.64
C GLY A 30 -5.34 -8.60 -0.87
N ARG A 31 -4.33 -9.35 -1.29
CA ARG A 31 -2.94 -9.37 -0.88
C ARG A 31 -2.27 -8.09 -1.35
N LYS A 32 -1.94 -7.23 -0.40
CA LYS A 32 -1.07 -6.08 -0.61
C LYS A 32 0.32 -6.57 -1.00
N LEU A 33 0.83 -6.08 -2.13
CA LEU A 33 2.21 -6.34 -2.51
C LEU A 33 3.15 -5.68 -1.51
N VAL A 34 4.18 -6.43 -1.13
CA VAL A 34 5.25 -6.00 -0.24
C VAL A 34 6.55 -5.83 -1.03
N PRO A 35 7.47 -4.97 -0.59
CA PRO A 35 8.65 -4.65 -1.38
C PRO A 35 9.76 -5.71 -1.32
N TRP A 36 9.70 -6.64 -0.36
CA TRP A 36 10.63 -7.76 -0.21
C TRP A 36 10.20 -8.97 -1.05
N SER A 37 11.18 -9.71 -1.58
CA SER A 37 10.97 -10.94 -2.35
C SER A 37 10.79 -12.17 -1.46
N SER A 38 11.21 -12.11 -0.20
CA SER A 38 11.10 -13.22 0.75
C SER A 38 10.99 -12.73 2.19
N TRP A 39 10.38 -13.55 3.05
CA TRP A 39 10.37 -13.29 4.50
C TRP A 39 11.77 -13.23 5.11
N ALA A 40 12.75 -13.92 4.52
CA ALA A 40 14.15 -13.83 4.92
C ALA A 40 14.74 -12.44 4.65
N GLU A 41 14.41 -11.83 3.51
CA GLU A 41 14.82 -10.45 3.20
C GLU A 41 14.18 -9.45 4.17
N TRP A 42 12.89 -9.61 4.48
CA TRP A 42 12.23 -8.79 5.50
C TRP A 42 12.91 -8.92 6.86
N ARG A 43 13.20 -10.15 7.31
CA ARG A 43 13.88 -10.40 8.58
C ARG A 43 15.26 -9.76 8.63
N PHE A 44 16.04 -9.86 7.55
CA PHE A 44 17.34 -9.20 7.43
C PHE A 44 17.22 -7.68 7.63
N VAL A 45 16.25 -7.03 6.97
CA VAL A 45 16.05 -5.59 7.08
C VAL A 45 15.59 -5.20 8.49
N ARG A 46 14.62 -5.92 9.04
CA ARG A 46 14.11 -5.68 10.39
C ARG A 46 15.21 -5.80 11.44
N ASP A 47 15.94 -6.90 11.43
CA ASP A 47 16.99 -7.16 12.42
C ASP A 47 18.17 -6.17 12.22
N GLY A 48 18.46 -5.81 10.97
CA GLY A 48 19.50 -4.84 10.63
C GLY A 48 19.17 -3.40 11.08
N LEU A 49 17.91 -2.95 10.97
CA LEU A 49 17.48 -1.60 11.39
C LEU A 49 17.75 -1.32 12.87
N PHE A 50 17.64 -2.34 13.71
CA PHE A 50 17.87 -2.24 15.16
C PHE A 50 19.25 -2.75 15.60
N SER A 51 20.10 -3.14 14.65
CA SER A 51 21.47 -3.52 14.93
C SER A 51 22.39 -2.30 15.13
N PRO A 52 23.58 -2.47 15.70
CA PRO A 52 24.60 -1.41 15.75
C PRO A 52 25.07 -0.94 14.35
N TYR A 53 24.80 -1.72 13.30
CA TYR A 53 25.30 -1.48 11.94
C TYR A 53 24.15 -1.47 10.90
N PRO A 54 23.23 -0.49 10.94
CA PRO A 54 22.01 -0.50 10.12
C PRO A 54 22.23 -0.17 8.64
N ALA A 55 23.45 0.20 8.23
CA ALA A 55 23.75 0.65 6.86
C ALA A 55 23.33 -0.34 5.77
N ALA A 56 23.49 -1.65 6.00
CA ALA A 56 23.09 -2.66 5.02
C ALA A 56 21.56 -2.76 4.88
N ALA A 57 20.82 -2.65 5.98
CA ALA A 57 19.36 -2.62 5.96
C ALA A 57 18.83 -1.35 5.27
N LEU A 58 19.43 -0.19 5.55
CA LEU A 58 19.07 1.08 4.91
C LEU A 58 19.27 1.05 3.39
N ARG A 59 20.38 0.48 2.90
CA ARG A 59 20.60 0.29 1.46
C ARG A 59 19.51 -0.58 0.82
N ARG A 60 19.04 -1.61 1.53
CA ARG A 60 17.96 -2.46 1.03
C ARG A 60 16.62 -1.71 0.98
N ILE A 61 16.32 -0.92 2.00
CA ILE A 61 15.12 -0.07 2.02
C ILE A 61 15.16 0.97 0.89
N ALA A 62 16.33 1.55 0.59
CA ALA A 62 16.48 2.44 -0.57
C ALA A 62 16.14 1.75 -1.90
N ALA A 63 16.53 0.47 -2.06
CA ALA A 63 16.13 -0.34 -3.22
C ALA A 63 14.63 -0.69 -3.22
N TRP A 64 13.96 -0.69 -2.07
CA TRP A 64 12.51 -0.85 -1.99
C TRP A 64 11.76 0.44 -2.34
N ARG A 65 12.31 1.60 -1.98
CA ARG A 65 11.76 2.91 -2.36
C ARG A 65 11.68 3.06 -3.89
N SER A 66 12.72 2.64 -4.60
CA SER A 66 12.74 2.72 -6.07
C SER A 66 11.71 1.80 -6.76
N ARG A 67 11.12 0.83 -6.04
CA ARG A 67 10.05 -0.06 -6.55
C ARG A 67 8.65 0.53 -6.35
N GLY A 68 8.49 1.60 -5.58
CA GLY A 68 7.20 2.23 -5.29
C GLY A 68 6.29 1.44 -4.33
N SER A 69 6.77 0.35 -3.74
CA SER A 69 5.99 -0.54 -2.87
C SER A 69 6.37 -0.49 -1.38
N LEU A 70 7.09 0.56 -0.95
CA LEU A 70 7.50 0.69 0.45
C LEU A 70 6.32 1.10 1.36
N LEU A 71 6.16 0.38 2.46
CA LEU A 71 5.18 0.72 3.49
C LEU A 71 5.62 1.97 4.26
N ILE A 72 4.72 2.94 4.45
CA ILE A 72 4.99 4.20 5.17
C ILE A 72 5.68 3.97 6.54
N PRO A 73 5.26 3.03 7.40
CA PRO A 73 5.93 2.82 8.68
C PRO A 73 7.40 2.39 8.53
N VAL A 74 7.73 1.61 7.50
CA VAL A 74 9.12 1.18 7.23
C VAL A 74 9.95 2.37 6.75
N ASP A 75 9.36 3.22 5.90
CA ASP A 75 10.00 4.43 5.40
C ASP A 75 10.33 5.40 6.55
N VAL A 76 9.34 5.71 7.39
CA VAL A 76 9.48 6.57 8.57
C VAL A 76 10.53 6.02 9.53
N THR A 77 10.51 4.71 9.81
CA THR A 77 11.49 4.08 10.70
C THR A 77 12.91 4.20 10.13
N ALA A 78 13.08 3.95 8.83
CA ALA A 78 14.37 4.12 8.17
C ALA A 78 14.88 5.56 8.25
N SER A 79 14.01 6.55 8.05
CA SER A 79 14.36 7.96 8.21
C SER A 79 14.82 8.30 9.62
N PHE A 80 14.16 7.79 10.66
CA PHE A 80 14.61 8.00 12.05
C PHE A 80 15.98 7.38 12.33
N VAL A 81 16.21 6.16 11.86
CA VAL A 81 17.53 5.50 11.99
C VAL A 81 18.61 6.30 11.24
N GLU A 82 18.29 6.77 10.04
CA GLU A 82 19.18 7.61 9.24
C GLU A 82 19.53 8.94 9.90
N ILE A 83 18.57 9.59 10.56
CA ILE A 83 18.79 10.81 11.34
C ILE A 83 19.72 10.51 12.51
N ARG A 84 19.40 9.47 13.31
CA ARG A 84 20.22 9.07 14.47
C ARG A 84 21.68 8.80 14.09
N MET A 85 21.93 8.17 12.93
CA MET A 85 23.28 7.89 12.46
C MET A 85 24.08 9.14 12.08
N ARG A 86 23.39 10.19 11.61
CA ARG A 86 24.02 11.43 11.15
C ARG A 86 24.18 12.42 12.30
N ASP A 87 23.31 12.34 13.29
CA ASP A 87 23.31 13.20 14.47
C ASP A 87 24.55 12.94 15.35
N PRO A 88 25.43 13.95 15.54
CA PRO A 88 26.60 13.86 16.40
C PRO A 88 26.29 13.49 17.85
N PHE A 89 25.11 13.87 18.39
CA PHE A 89 24.72 13.58 19.77
C PHE A 89 24.76 12.07 20.06
N PHE A 90 24.27 11.26 19.12
CA PHE A 90 24.20 9.81 19.29
C PHE A 90 25.51 9.08 18.98
N ARG A 91 26.58 9.80 18.59
CA ARG A 91 27.90 9.21 18.31
C ARG A 91 28.77 9.07 19.56
N TYR A 92 28.43 9.79 20.64
CA TYR A 92 29.24 9.87 21.86
C TYR A 92 28.58 9.28 23.11
N VAL A 93 27.31 8.85 23.02
CA VAL A 93 26.62 8.16 24.11
C VAL A 93 26.73 6.65 23.85
N VAL A 94 27.75 6.04 24.45
CA VAL A 94 27.97 4.58 24.52
C VAL A 94 27.88 4.16 25.98
#